data_AF-A0A2W6SE54-F1
#
_entry.id   AF-A0A2W6SE54-F1
#
_cell.length_a   1.000
_cell.length_b   1.000
_cell.length_c   1.000
_cell.angle_alpha   90.00
_cell.angle_beta   90.00
_cell.angle_gamma   90.00
#
_symmetry.space_group_name_H-M   'P 1'
#
loop_
_entity.id
_entity.type
_entity.pdbx_description
1 polymer ?
#
loop_
_entity_poly.entity_id
_entity_poly.type
_entity_poly.pdbx_seq_one_letter_code
_entity_poly.pdbx_strand_id
1 'polypeptide(L)' 'MDASGLLKRTPGATRPTDDTIGELGAFADRQTGQLDSANADKDGADRILATCEAQNAAAAEELKKKRGWR' A
#
# COMPACT_ATOMS: atom_id res chain seq x y z
N MET A 1 3.74 -8.40 16.31
CA MET A 1 4.09 -8.60 14.89
C MET A 1 3.83 -7.27 14.20
N ASP A 2 4.87 -6.44 14.03
CA ASP A 2 4.75 -5.25 13.17
C ASP A 2 4.71 -5.77 11.73
N ALA A 3 3.50 -6.03 11.24
CA ALA A 3 3.31 -6.63 9.93
C ALA A 3 3.83 -5.68 8.84
N SER A 4 4.82 -6.17 8.11
CA SER A 4 5.29 -5.76 6.77
C SER A 4 5.76 -4.33 6.52
N GLY A 5 5.65 -3.37 7.46
CA GLY A 5 5.96 -1.97 7.17
C GLY A 5 4.92 -1.26 6.29
N LEU A 6 3.96 -2.00 5.76
CA LEU A 6 2.89 -1.62 4.82
C LEU A 6 1.95 -0.50 5.33
N LEU A 7 1.92 -0.29 6.65
CA LEU A 7 1.11 0.75 7.30
C LEU A 7 1.96 1.84 7.97
N LYS A 8 3.29 1.78 7.82
CA LYS A 8 4.17 2.84 8.32
C LYS A 8 4.09 4.01 7.34
N ARG A 9 4.06 5.23 7.88
CA ARG A 9 4.06 6.43 7.04
C ARG A 9 5.37 6.49 6.25
N THR A 10 5.27 6.59 4.93
CA THR A 10 6.41 6.89 4.07
C THR A 10 6.89 8.32 4.37
N PRO A 11 8.15 8.51 4.79
CA PRO A 11 8.68 9.84 5.05
C PRO A 11 8.81 10.63 3.74
N GLY A 12 8.67 11.96 3.81
CA GLY A 12 9.04 12.81 2.69
C GLY A 12 10.56 12.87 2.51
N ALA A 13 11.01 13.23 1.31
CA ALA A 13 12.42 13.50 1.08
C ALA A 13 12.87 14.72 1.90
N THR A 14 14.15 14.74 2.31
CA THR A 14 14.76 15.90 2.95
C THR A 14 14.68 17.11 2.02
N ARG A 15 14.21 18.24 2.55
CA ARG A 15 14.10 19.49 1.79
C ARG A 15 15.48 19.93 1.28
N PRO A 16 15.52 20.58 0.11
CA PRO A 16 16.77 21.14 -0.42
C PRO A 16 17.30 22.21 0.53
N THR A 17 18.63 22.35 0.58
CA THR A 17 19.33 23.37 1.40
C THR A 17 19.53 24.68 0.66
N ASP A 18 19.43 24.67 -0.67
CA ASP A 18 19.49 25.84 -1.55
C ASP A 18 18.53 25.66 -2.74
N ASP A 19 18.26 26.76 -3.44
CA ASP A 19 17.34 26.80 -4.58
C ASP A 19 18.05 26.64 -5.94
N THR A 20 19.22 26.00 -5.95
CA THR A 20 19.87 25.72 -7.24
C THR A 20 19.03 24.74 -8.04
N ILE A 21 18.97 24.92 -9.37
CA ILE A 21 18.19 24.04 -10.25
C ILE A 21 18.61 22.57 -10.08
N GLY A 22 19.90 22.31 -9.89
CA GLY A 22 20.43 20.97 -9.65
C GLY A 22 19.90 20.35 -8.36
N GLU A 23 19.90 21.09 -7.24
CA GLU A 23 19.43 20.58 -5.96
C GLU A 23 17.90 20.41 -5.94
N LEU A 24 17.15 21.30 -6.59
CA LEU A 24 15.71 21.15 -6.77
C LEU A 24 15.36 19.90 -7.60
N GLY A 25 16.13 19.60 -8.65
CA GLY A 25 15.98 18.38 -9.43
C GLY A 25 16.27 17.13 -8.60
N ALA A 26 17.39 17.11 -7.88
CA ALA A 26 17.75 16.00 -7.01
C ALA A 26 16.71 15.79 -5.88
N PHE A 27 16.13 16.86 -5.34
CA PHE A 27 15.02 16.77 -4.40
C PHE A 27 13.78 16.13 -5.03
N ALA A 28 13.39 16.54 -6.24
CA ALA A 28 12.25 15.98 -6.95
C ALA A 28 12.40 14.47 -7.21
N ASP A 29 13.60 14.02 -7.57
CA ASP A 29 13.91 12.60 -7.77
C ASP A 29 13.75 11.82 -6.46
N ARG A 30 14.34 12.33 -5.36
CA ARG A 30 14.19 11.71 -4.03
C ARG A 30 12.73 11.64 -3.59
N GLN A 31 11.97 12.71 -3.82
CA GLN A 31 10.56 12.79 -3.46
C GLN A 31 9.72 11.80 -4.29
N THR A 32 10.05 11.63 -5.57
CA THR A 32 9.40 10.65 -6.46
C THR A 32 9.65 9.23 -5.96
N GLY A 33 10.88 8.89 -5.56
CA GLY A 33 11.18 7.57 -4.99
C GLY A 33 10.40 7.26 -3.69
N GLN A 34 10.11 8.28 -2.87
CA GLN A 34 9.22 8.12 -1.72
C GLN A 34 7.76 7.86 -2.15
N LEU A 35 7.27 8.54 -3.20
CA LEU A 35 5.94 8.28 -3.73
C LEU A 35 5.80 6.87 -4.30
N ASP A 36 6.82 6.38 -4.99
CA ASP A 36 6.85 5.00 -5.51
C ASP A 36 6.79 3.97 -4.38
N SER A 37 7.55 4.20 -3.30
CA SER A 37 7.52 3.35 -2.11
C SER A 37 6.12 3.34 -1.47
N ALA A 38 5.50 4.51 -1.32
CA ALA A 38 4.15 4.63 -0.76
C ALA A 38 3.08 3.94 -1.64
N ASN A 39 3.24 3.97 -2.96
CA ASN A 39 2.32 3.29 -3.88
C ASN A 39 2.50 1.76 -3.81
N ALA A 40 3.73 1.27 -3.69
CA ALA A 40 3.98 -0.16 -3.51
C ALA A 40 3.32 -0.72 -2.24
N ASP A 41 3.34 0.05 -1.14
CA ASP A 41 2.66 -0.33 0.11
C ASP A 41 1.13 -0.40 -0.08
N LYS A 42 0.54 0.57 -0.77
CA LYS A 42 -0.91 0.56 -1.08
C LYS A 42 -1.29 -0.63 -1.95
N ASP A 43 -0.54 -0.92 -2.99
CA ASP A 43 -0.77 -2.08 -3.86
C ASP A 43 -0.73 -3.39 -3.06
N GLY A 44 0.19 -3.50 -2.09
CA GLY A 44 0.23 -4.64 -1.18
C GLY A 44 -0.99 -4.73 -0.28
N ALA A 45 -1.47 -3.60 0.24
CA ALA A 45 -2.67 -3.54 1.09
C ALA A 45 -3.93 -3.96 0.32
N ASP A 46 -4.08 -3.46 -0.91
CA ASP A 46 -5.21 -3.80 -1.80
C ASP A 46 -5.22 -5.30 -2.13
N ARG A 47 -4.05 -5.92 -2.37
CA ARG A 47 -3.96 -7.37 -2.59
C ARG A 47 -4.35 -8.19 -1.37
N ILE A 48 -3.97 -7.75 -0.18
CA ILE A 48 -4.37 -8.41 1.08
C ILE A 48 -5.89 -8.30 1.24
N LEU A 49 -6.45 -7.11 1.05
CA LEU A 49 -7.89 -6.88 1.15
C LEU A 49 -8.66 -7.78 0.16
N ALA A 50 -8.27 -7.78 -1.11
CA ALA A 50 -8.89 -8.62 -2.14
C ALA A 50 -8.83 -10.12 -1.78
N THR A 51 -7.71 -10.58 -1.20
CA THR A 51 -7.57 -11.96 -0.75
C THR A 51 -8.53 -12.29 0.40
N CYS A 52 -8.64 -11.40 1.38
CA CYS A 52 -9.56 -11.57 2.50
C CYS A 52 -11.03 -11.55 2.04
N GLU A 53 -11.38 -10.65 1.12
CA GLU A 53 -12.73 -10.58 0.54
C GLU A 53 -13.08 -11.86 -0.22
N ALA A 54 -12.16 -12.40 -1.02
CA ALA A 54 -12.35 -13.67 -1.72
C ALA A 54 -12.55 -14.85 -0.76
N GLN A 55 -11.75 -14.92 0.31
CA GLN A 55 -11.88 -15.95 1.35
C GLN A 55 -13.22 -15.85 2.08
N ASN A 56 -13.64 -14.64 2.44
CA ASN A 56 -14.92 -14.40 3.10
C ASN A 56 -16.10 -14.76 2.20
N ALA A 57 -16.04 -14.41 0.90
CA ALA A 57 -17.04 -14.80 -0.08
C ALA A 57 -17.15 -16.33 -0.22
N ALA A 58 -16.01 -17.02 -0.33
CA ALA A 58 -15.99 -18.49 -0.40
C ALA A 58 -16.58 -19.13 0.87
N ALA A 59 -16.22 -18.63 2.05
CA ALA A 59 -16.77 -19.11 3.31
C ALA A 59 -18.29 -18.88 3.41
N ALA A 60 -18.79 -17.73 2.94
CA ALA A 60 -20.21 -17.42 2.91
C ALA A 60 -20.98 -18.38 1.98
N GLU A 61 -20.45 -18.68 0.79
CA GLU A 61 -21.05 -19.65 -0.12
C GLU A 61 -21.10 -21.06 0.47
N GLU A 62 -20.02 -21.50 1.12
CA GLU A 62 -20.00 -22.79 1.81
C GLU A 62 -21.02 -22.86 2.96
N LEU A 63 -21.23 -21.76 3.70
CA LEU A 63 -22.25 -21.67 4.73
C LEU A 63 -23.67 -21.73 4.14
N LYS A 64 -23.94 -21.04 3.02
CA LYS A 64 -25.24 -21.11 2.32
C LYS A 64 -25.58 -22.55 1.92
N LYS A 65 -24.63 -23.26 1.31
CA LYS A 65 -24.76 -24.68 0.94
C LYS A 65 -25.09 -25.55 2.15
N LYS A 66 -24.35 -25.40 3.26
CA LYS A 66 -24.56 -26.20 4.49
C LYS A 66 -25.91 -25.93 5.17
N ARG A 67 -26.45 -24.73 5.05
CA ARG A 67 -27.75 -24.36 5.67
C ARG A 67 -28.96 -24.69 4.78
N GLY A 68 -28.76 -25.30 3.62
CA GLY A 68 -29.86 -25.60 2.68
C GLY A 68 -30.57 -24.35 2.16
N TRP A 69 -29.94 -23.17 2.31
CA TRP A 69 -30.43 -21.93 1.69
C TRP A 69 -30.08 -22.00 0.21
N ARG A 70 -31.09 -22.32 -0.61
CA ARG A 70 -31.08 -22.14 -2.07
C ARG A 70 -31.54 -20.73 -2.41
#